data_AF-A0A2T4TF86-F1
#
_entry.id   AF-A0A2T4TF86-F1
#
_cell.length_a   1.000
_cell.length_b   1.000
_cell.length_c   1.000
_cell.angle_alpha   90.00
_cell.angle_beta   90.00
_cell.angle_gamma   90.00
#
_symmetry.space_group_name_H-M   'P 1'
#
loop_
_entity.id
_entity.type
_entity.pdbx_description
1 polymer ?
#
loop_
_entity_poly.entity_id
_entity_poly.type
_entity_poly.pdbx_seq_one_letter_code
_entity_poly.pdbx_strand_id
1 'polypeptide(L)'
;MIIDTHAHLDVEEFAEDLPEVISRAREAGVEKIFIPAIDLKSMDTVMAVCRQFPDTCYPMIGLQPEEVRKDWREVLDTMHQRIMLSLKQKEEGTALPGETIIAIGEVGLDFYWSREYEQEQLAAFEEAVKWSVETRLPLMIHCRKAQNEMIHIMRHYEKELPGGVFHCFTGNQREAEAFLRFDRFVLGVGGVSTFKSSHLREDLPAAVPLDCIVLETDSPYMAPVPYRGKRNESAFIVEVMRTLAASYGLDEAEFAQRTNENVRRVFGIG
;
A
#
# COMPACT_ATOMS: atom_id res chain seq x y z
N MET A 1 1.15 15.84 10.70
CA MET A 1 1.54 14.86 9.68
C MET A 1 0.57 13.69 9.64
N ILE A 2 0.11 13.35 8.45
CA ILE A 2 -0.51 12.07 8.09
C ILE A 2 0.32 11.49 6.94
N ILE A 3 0.42 10.15 6.88
CA ILE A 3 1.05 9.44 5.77
C ILE A 3 -0.03 8.62 5.06
N ASP A 4 -0.13 8.79 3.75
CA ASP A 4 -0.96 7.98 2.87
C ASP A 4 -0.12 6.84 2.32
N THR A 5 -0.32 5.62 2.83
CA THR A 5 0.53 4.48 2.46
C THR A 5 0.19 3.87 1.12
N HIS A 6 -0.86 4.32 0.42
CA HIS A 6 -1.21 3.77 -0.90
C HIS A 6 -2.09 4.73 -1.70
N ALA A 7 -1.55 5.26 -2.80
CA ALA A 7 -2.30 6.06 -3.78
C ALA A 7 -1.69 5.94 -5.19
N HIS A 8 -2.55 5.78 -6.20
CA HIS A 8 -2.20 5.79 -7.62
C HIS A 8 -2.31 7.22 -8.16
N LEU A 9 -1.29 8.05 -7.90
CA LEU A 9 -1.26 9.45 -8.38
C LEU A 9 -0.62 9.60 -9.77
N ASP A 10 -0.17 8.52 -10.38
CA ASP A 10 0.49 8.48 -11.69
C ASP A 10 -0.46 8.18 -12.86
N VAL A 11 -1.75 8.01 -12.57
CA VAL A 11 -2.80 7.67 -13.55
C VAL A 11 -3.37 8.91 -14.25
N GLU A 12 -4.03 8.68 -15.39
CA GLU A 12 -4.60 9.73 -16.26
C GLU A 12 -5.59 10.64 -15.52
N GLU A 13 -6.31 10.10 -14.53
CA GLU A 13 -7.27 10.86 -13.74
C GLU A 13 -6.65 12.07 -13.05
N PHE A 14 -5.33 12.11 -12.82
CA PHE A 14 -4.63 13.24 -12.19
C PHE A 14 -3.73 14.02 -13.17
N ALA A 15 -3.67 13.64 -14.44
CA ALA A 15 -2.72 14.21 -15.41
C ALA A 15 -2.83 15.74 -15.55
N GLU A 16 -4.04 16.30 -15.39
CA GLU A 16 -4.30 17.73 -15.56
C GLU A 16 -4.11 18.57 -14.28
N ASP A 17 -4.13 17.95 -13.08
CA ASP A 17 -4.16 18.69 -11.80
C ASP A 17 -3.30 18.09 -10.67
N LEU A 18 -2.35 17.21 -11.01
CA LEU A 18 -1.48 16.56 -10.01
C LEU A 18 -0.77 17.56 -9.07
N PRO A 19 -0.17 18.68 -9.52
CA PRO A 19 0.43 19.66 -8.61
C PRO A 19 -0.56 20.23 -7.59
N GLU A 20 -1.79 20.50 -8.01
CA GLU A 20 -2.86 21.00 -7.16
C GLU A 20 -3.34 19.92 -6.18
N VAL A 21 -3.42 18.65 -6.59
CA VAL A 21 -3.73 17.51 -5.72
C VAL A 21 -2.68 17.39 -4.61
N ILE A 22 -1.39 17.48 -4.95
CA ILE A 22 -0.30 17.44 -3.96
C ILE A 22 -0.35 18.66 -3.02
N SER A 23 -0.70 19.85 -3.53
CA SER A 23 -0.90 21.03 -2.67
C SER A 23 -2.02 20.82 -1.67
N ARG A 24 -3.19 20.33 -2.11
CA ARG A 24 -4.33 20.02 -1.24
C ARG A 24 -3.98 18.97 -0.18
N ALA A 25 -3.23 17.94 -0.57
CA ALA A 25 -2.75 16.92 0.36
C ALA A 25 -1.87 17.53 1.48
N ARG A 26 -0.90 18.38 1.10
CA ARG A 26 -0.03 19.08 2.06
C ARG A 26 -0.81 20.03 2.97
N GLU A 27 -1.75 20.79 2.42
CA GLU A 27 -2.64 21.68 3.19
C GLU A 27 -3.51 20.91 4.20
N ALA A 28 -3.91 19.69 3.85
CA ALA A 28 -4.63 18.77 4.74
C ALA A 28 -3.72 18.09 5.79
N GLY A 29 -2.40 18.34 5.76
CA GLY A 29 -1.43 17.77 6.68
C GLY A 29 -0.86 16.41 6.26
N VAL A 30 -1.09 15.99 5.01
CA VAL A 30 -0.48 14.79 4.42
C VAL A 30 0.91 15.15 3.90
N GLU A 31 1.93 14.59 4.53
CA GLU A 31 3.32 14.94 4.20
C GLU A 31 4.00 13.89 3.33
N LYS A 32 3.51 12.65 3.36
CA LYS A 32 4.09 11.53 2.60
C LYS A 32 3.00 10.68 1.96
N ILE A 33 3.25 10.23 0.74
CA ILE A 33 2.32 9.46 -0.09
C ILE A 33 3.13 8.36 -0.79
N PHE A 34 2.70 7.10 -0.67
CA PHE A 34 3.38 5.99 -1.32
C PHE A 34 2.66 5.60 -2.60
N ILE A 35 3.42 5.51 -3.70
CA ILE A 35 2.90 5.33 -5.05
C ILE A 35 3.36 3.98 -5.61
N PRO A 36 2.46 3.00 -5.77
CA PRO A 36 2.80 1.70 -6.34
C PRO A 36 2.82 1.74 -7.87
N ALA A 37 3.94 1.33 -8.47
CA ALA A 37 3.93 0.85 -9.85
C ALA A 37 3.37 -0.58 -9.85
N ILE A 38 2.39 -0.83 -10.71
CA ILE A 38 1.58 -2.05 -10.75
C ILE A 38 1.90 -2.96 -11.96
N ASP A 39 2.62 -2.43 -12.95
CA ASP A 39 3.04 -3.10 -14.18
C ASP A 39 4.31 -2.44 -14.74
N LEU A 40 4.84 -2.92 -15.88
CA LEU A 40 6.04 -2.31 -16.48
C LEU A 40 5.80 -0.89 -16.97
N LYS A 41 4.58 -0.56 -17.38
CA LYS A 41 4.26 0.75 -17.98
C LYS A 41 4.23 1.83 -16.91
N SER A 42 3.67 1.51 -15.75
CA SER A 42 3.52 2.41 -14.61
C SER A 42 4.84 2.69 -13.88
N MET A 43 5.88 1.88 -14.07
CA MET A 43 7.19 2.16 -13.46
C MET A 43 7.72 3.55 -13.83
N ASP A 44 7.64 3.95 -15.10
CA ASP A 44 8.16 5.23 -15.54
C ASP A 44 7.29 6.41 -15.07
N THR A 45 5.97 6.24 -15.04
CA THR A 45 5.02 7.28 -14.57
C THR A 45 5.15 7.49 -13.07
N VAL A 46 5.20 6.42 -12.27
CA VAL A 46 5.43 6.48 -10.81
C VAL A 46 6.75 7.17 -10.49
N MET A 47 7.83 6.79 -11.18
CA MET A 47 9.13 7.42 -10.98
C MET A 47 9.12 8.90 -11.39
N ALA A 48 8.37 9.28 -12.44
CA ALA A 48 8.21 10.68 -12.82
C ALA A 48 7.49 11.50 -11.73
N VAL A 49 6.39 10.97 -11.17
CA VAL A 49 5.67 11.60 -10.04
C VAL A 49 6.59 11.75 -8.83
N CYS A 50 7.32 10.70 -8.45
CA CYS A 50 8.21 10.73 -7.29
C CYS A 50 9.38 11.69 -7.47
N ARG A 51 9.95 11.81 -8.68
CA ARG A 51 10.98 12.82 -8.97
C ARG A 51 10.44 14.25 -8.96
N GLN A 52 9.17 14.44 -9.35
CA GLN A 52 8.53 15.76 -9.32
C GLN A 52 8.25 16.23 -7.89
N PHE A 53 7.94 15.29 -6.99
CA PHE A 53 7.63 15.56 -5.58
C PHE A 53 8.46 14.70 -4.61
N PRO A 54 9.80 14.82 -4.62
CA PRO A 54 10.70 13.85 -3.97
C PRO A 54 10.64 13.86 -2.43
N ASP A 55 10.10 14.93 -1.84
CA ASP A 55 9.89 15.03 -0.39
C ASP A 55 8.50 14.53 0.05
N THR A 56 7.58 14.29 -0.89
CA THR A 56 6.21 13.85 -0.61
C THR A 56 5.95 12.43 -1.12
N CYS A 57 6.36 12.11 -2.35
CA CYS A 57 5.97 10.88 -3.04
C CYS A 57 7.11 9.86 -3.02
N TYR A 58 6.77 8.61 -2.67
CA TYR A 58 7.73 7.52 -2.52
C TYR A 58 7.35 6.33 -3.39
N PRO A 59 8.24 5.82 -4.26
CA PRO A 59 7.91 4.77 -5.20
C PRO A 59 7.94 3.38 -4.55
N MET A 60 6.95 2.56 -4.90
CA MET A 60 6.94 1.11 -4.69
C MET A 60 6.89 0.42 -6.06
N ILE A 61 7.42 -0.79 -6.18
CA ILE A 61 7.34 -1.57 -7.42
C ILE A 61 6.81 -2.97 -7.14
N GLY A 62 5.80 -3.38 -7.88
CA GLY A 62 5.25 -4.73 -7.86
C GLY A 62 4.50 -5.05 -9.15
N LEU A 63 4.23 -6.33 -9.38
CA LEU A 63 3.27 -6.76 -10.39
C LEU A 63 1.94 -7.06 -9.70
N GLN A 64 0.97 -6.21 -9.99
CA GLN A 64 -0.37 -6.30 -9.41
C GLN A 64 -1.11 -7.52 -10.01
N PRO A 65 -1.89 -8.28 -9.21
CA PRO A 65 -2.48 -9.55 -9.65
C PRO A 65 -3.40 -9.48 -10.87
N GLU A 66 -4.15 -8.39 -11.06
CA GLU A 66 -4.99 -8.13 -12.24
C GLU A 66 -4.16 -7.80 -13.49
N GLU A 67 -2.87 -7.48 -13.36
CA GLU A 67 -1.93 -7.28 -14.47
C GLU A 67 -1.12 -8.53 -14.82
N VAL A 68 -1.24 -9.62 -14.04
CA VAL A 68 -0.56 -10.88 -14.31
C VAL A 68 -1.12 -11.55 -15.58
N ARG A 69 -0.23 -11.84 -16.52
CA ARG A 69 -0.51 -12.53 -17.79
C ARG A 69 0.53 -13.63 -18.02
N LYS A 70 0.55 -14.25 -19.21
CA LYS A 70 1.46 -15.37 -19.53
C LYS A 70 2.95 -15.00 -19.53
N ASP A 71 3.27 -13.73 -19.76
CA ASP A 71 4.60 -13.14 -19.78
C ASP A 71 5.05 -12.61 -18.40
N TRP A 72 4.39 -13.05 -17.32
CA TRP A 72 4.69 -12.58 -15.96
C TRP A 72 6.15 -12.76 -15.58
N ARG A 73 6.84 -13.80 -16.08
CA ARG A 73 8.25 -14.05 -15.75
C ARG A 73 9.15 -12.96 -16.31
N GLU A 74 8.98 -12.62 -17.58
CA GLU A 74 9.74 -11.58 -18.25
C GLU A 74 9.48 -10.19 -17.63
N VAL A 75 8.23 -9.95 -17.22
CA VAL A 75 7.84 -8.75 -16.48
C VAL A 75 8.55 -8.68 -15.14
N LEU A 76 8.50 -9.76 -14.35
CA LEU A 76 9.11 -9.82 -13.03
C LEU A 76 10.65 -9.70 -13.10
N ASP A 77 11.31 -10.33 -14.08
CA ASP A 77 12.75 -10.20 -14.28
C ASP A 77 13.16 -8.73 -14.49
N THR A 78 12.38 -7.99 -15.27
CA THR A 78 12.62 -6.57 -15.55
C THR A 78 12.39 -5.71 -14.31
N MET A 79 11.30 -5.95 -13.57
CA MET A 79 11.00 -5.24 -12.33
C MET A 79 12.06 -5.49 -11.24
N HIS A 80 12.50 -6.74 -11.08
CA HIS A 80 13.55 -7.10 -10.11
C HIS A 80 14.86 -6.38 -10.41
N GLN A 81 15.29 -6.34 -11.68
CA GLN A 81 16.47 -5.58 -12.09
C GLN A 81 16.36 -4.10 -11.70
N ARG A 82 15.16 -3.50 -11.85
CA ARG A 82 14.92 -2.11 -11.46
C ARG A 82 15.01 -1.91 -9.94
N ILE A 83 14.47 -2.84 -9.16
CA ILE A 83 14.57 -2.84 -7.69
C ILE A 83 16.04 -2.91 -7.26
N MET A 84 16.79 -3.89 -7.78
CA MET A 84 18.20 -4.08 -7.43
C MET A 84 19.06 -2.88 -7.84
N LEU A 85 18.78 -2.26 -8.99
CA LEU A 85 19.47 -1.04 -9.40
C LEU A 85 19.20 0.13 -8.43
N SER A 86 17.95 0.34 -8.03
CA SER A 86 17.57 1.40 -7.08
C SER A 86 18.27 1.21 -5.73
N LEU A 87 18.32 -0.02 -5.21
CA LEU A 87 19.00 -0.34 -3.95
C LEU A 87 20.51 -0.13 -4.04
N LYS A 88 21.14 -0.54 -5.16
CA LYS A 88 22.55 -0.30 -5.41
C LYS A 88 22.87 1.20 -5.46
N GLN A 89 22.05 1.98 -6.17
CA GLN A 89 22.24 3.44 -6.24
C GLN A 89 22.08 4.12 -4.87
N LYS A 90 21.16 3.63 -4.03
CA LYS A 90 21.01 4.09 -2.66
C LYS A 90 22.26 3.79 -1.83
N GLU A 91 22.79 2.57 -1.90
CA GLU A 91 23.99 2.15 -1.18
C GLU A 91 25.23 2.95 -1.61
N GLU A 92 25.37 3.21 -2.90
CA GLU A 92 26.47 4.00 -3.47
C GLU A 92 26.31 5.52 -3.24
N GLY A 93 25.17 5.98 -2.71
CA GLY A 93 24.86 7.39 -2.53
C GLY A 93 24.66 8.15 -3.85
N THR A 94 24.29 7.44 -4.93
CA THR A 94 24.08 7.99 -6.27
C THR A 94 22.59 8.10 -6.65
N ALA A 95 21.69 7.58 -5.82
CA ALA A 95 20.25 7.70 -6.02
C ALA A 95 19.82 9.18 -6.02
N LEU A 96 19.06 9.58 -7.05
CA LEU A 96 18.46 10.91 -7.07
C LEU A 96 17.25 10.97 -6.12
N PRO A 97 16.86 12.16 -5.65
CA PRO A 97 15.64 12.33 -4.87
C PRO A 97 14.42 11.74 -5.60
N GLY A 98 13.58 11.00 -4.87
CA GLY A 98 12.39 10.35 -5.42
C GLY A 98 12.65 9.06 -6.22
N GLU A 99 13.89 8.53 -6.25
CA GLU A 99 14.20 7.30 -7.01
C GLU A 99 14.41 6.04 -6.18
N THR A 100 14.48 6.18 -4.86
CA THR A 100 14.69 5.04 -3.97
C THR A 100 13.37 4.30 -3.77
N ILE A 101 13.32 3.04 -4.21
CA ILE A 101 12.16 2.16 -4.00
C ILE A 101 12.08 1.79 -2.52
N ILE A 102 10.90 1.92 -1.94
CA ILE A 102 10.69 1.77 -0.49
C ILE A 102 10.00 0.46 -0.10
N ALA A 103 9.37 -0.23 -1.05
CA ALA A 103 8.62 -1.46 -0.81
C ALA A 103 8.47 -2.29 -2.09
N ILE A 104 8.19 -3.58 -1.90
CA ILE A 104 7.75 -4.49 -2.97
C ILE A 104 6.22 -4.45 -3.00
N GLY A 105 5.66 -3.80 -4.01
CA GLY A 105 4.22 -3.73 -4.21
C GLY A 105 3.77 -2.61 -5.16
N GLU A 106 2.55 -2.68 -5.67
CA GLU A 106 1.49 -3.60 -5.27
C GLU A 106 1.70 -5.03 -5.81
N VAL A 107 1.57 -6.03 -4.93
CA VAL A 107 1.64 -7.46 -5.28
C VAL A 107 0.57 -8.22 -4.53
N GLY A 108 0.23 -9.44 -4.96
CA GLY A 108 -0.74 -10.25 -4.21
C GLY A 108 -1.58 -11.14 -5.09
N LEU A 109 -2.83 -11.35 -4.69
CA LEU A 109 -3.77 -12.26 -5.37
C LEU A 109 -5.16 -11.63 -5.49
N ASP A 110 -5.78 -11.79 -6.66
CA ASP A 110 -7.14 -11.33 -6.93
C ASP A 110 -7.93 -12.34 -7.76
N PHE A 111 -8.89 -12.99 -7.12
CA PHE A 111 -9.77 -14.00 -7.73
C PHE A 111 -11.22 -13.53 -7.83
N TYR A 112 -11.48 -12.22 -7.72
CA TYR A 112 -12.84 -11.70 -7.70
C TYR A 112 -13.52 -11.76 -9.07
N TRP A 113 -12.83 -11.33 -10.12
CA TRP A 113 -13.38 -11.28 -11.48
C TRP A 113 -13.15 -12.55 -12.29
N SER A 114 -11.97 -13.16 -12.13
CA SER A 114 -11.54 -14.32 -12.89
C SER A 114 -10.50 -15.14 -12.13
N ARG A 115 -10.38 -16.43 -12.47
CA ARG A 115 -9.31 -17.34 -12.04
C ARG A 115 -8.46 -17.84 -13.22
N GLU A 116 -8.56 -17.18 -14.38
CA GLU A 116 -7.87 -17.58 -15.61
C GLU A 116 -6.35 -17.69 -15.41
N TYR A 117 -5.74 -16.73 -14.71
CA TYR A 117 -4.30 -16.68 -14.43
C TYR A 117 -3.96 -17.06 -12.99
N GLU A 118 -4.78 -17.91 -12.35
CA GLU A 118 -4.59 -18.27 -10.94
C GLU A 118 -3.18 -18.81 -10.66
N GLN A 119 -2.67 -19.72 -11.50
CA GLN A 119 -1.35 -20.32 -11.28
C GLN A 119 -0.22 -19.31 -11.49
N GLU A 120 -0.37 -18.42 -12.46
CA GLU A 120 0.55 -17.33 -12.73
C GLU A 120 0.55 -16.32 -11.58
N GLN A 121 -0.61 -15.95 -11.04
CA GLN A 121 -0.71 -15.05 -9.88
C GLN A 121 -0.04 -15.65 -8.64
N LEU A 122 -0.29 -16.93 -8.36
CA LEU A 122 0.35 -17.64 -7.22
C LEU A 122 1.88 -17.63 -7.36
N ALA A 123 2.39 -17.97 -8.55
CA ALA A 123 3.83 -18.00 -8.79
C ALA A 123 4.45 -16.59 -8.75
N ALA A 124 3.78 -15.59 -9.35
CA ALA A 124 4.27 -14.22 -9.35
C ALA A 124 4.29 -13.62 -7.94
N PHE A 125 3.26 -13.88 -7.14
CA PHE A 125 3.22 -13.43 -5.75
C PHE A 125 4.32 -14.10 -4.91
N GLU A 126 4.57 -15.41 -5.10
CA GLU A 126 5.65 -16.09 -4.39
C GLU A 126 7.03 -15.50 -4.75
N GLU A 127 7.29 -15.13 -6.01
CA GLU A 127 8.52 -14.43 -6.39
C GLU A 127 8.64 -13.05 -5.70
N ALA A 128 7.56 -12.28 -5.62
CA ALA A 128 7.57 -11.02 -4.87
C ALA A 128 7.86 -11.20 -3.37
N VAL A 129 7.35 -12.28 -2.76
CA VAL A 129 7.68 -12.66 -1.37
C VAL A 129 9.17 -12.96 -1.24
N LYS A 130 9.77 -13.68 -2.19
CA LYS A 130 11.23 -13.94 -2.22
C LYS A 130 12.02 -12.64 -2.38
N TRP A 131 11.58 -11.70 -3.22
CA TRP A 131 12.21 -10.40 -3.35
C TRP A 131 12.20 -9.63 -2.04
N SER A 132 11.10 -9.65 -1.30
CA SER A 132 11.02 -9.01 0.02
C SER A 132 12.02 -9.62 1.01
N VAL A 133 12.19 -10.95 1.00
CA VAL A 133 13.21 -11.65 1.81
C VAL A 133 14.63 -11.23 1.41
N GLU A 134 14.92 -11.22 0.10
CA GLU A 134 16.23 -10.87 -0.47
C GLU A 134 16.61 -9.42 -0.17
N THR A 135 15.73 -8.49 -0.50
CA THR A 135 15.98 -7.05 -0.48
C THR A 135 15.76 -6.41 0.89
N ARG A 136 15.10 -7.13 1.81
CA ARG A 136 14.60 -6.62 3.10
C ARG A 136 13.57 -5.49 2.97
N LEU A 137 13.03 -5.24 1.79
CA LEU A 137 11.95 -4.28 1.58
C LEU A 137 10.60 -4.88 2.05
N PRO A 138 9.74 -4.10 2.73
CA PRO A 138 8.42 -4.56 3.14
C PRO A 138 7.51 -4.83 1.93
N LEU A 139 6.51 -5.68 2.12
CA LEU A 139 5.49 -5.96 1.11
C LEU A 139 4.30 -4.99 1.22
N MET A 140 3.76 -4.54 0.09
CA MET A 140 2.44 -3.91 -0.01
C MET A 140 1.51 -4.87 -0.75
N ILE A 141 0.62 -5.53 0.00
CA ILE A 141 -0.11 -6.72 -0.44
C ILE A 141 -1.57 -6.41 -0.72
N HIS A 142 -2.00 -6.65 -1.95
CA HIS A 142 -3.40 -6.71 -2.34
C HIS A 142 -3.95 -8.12 -2.19
N CYS A 143 -5.12 -8.27 -1.57
CA CYS A 143 -5.78 -9.56 -1.46
C CYS A 143 -7.29 -9.43 -1.61
N ARG A 144 -7.83 -10.03 -2.67
CA ARG A 144 -9.27 -10.07 -2.90
C ARG A 144 -9.73 -11.47 -3.29
N LYS A 145 -10.54 -12.10 -2.41
CA LYS A 145 -11.07 -13.47 -2.59
C LYS A 145 -9.98 -14.57 -2.73
N ALA A 146 -8.82 -14.37 -2.12
CA ALA A 146 -7.65 -15.24 -2.25
C ALA A 146 -6.85 -15.39 -0.92
N GLN A 147 -7.50 -15.14 0.21
CA GLN A 147 -6.84 -15.03 1.52
C GLN A 147 -6.12 -16.33 1.93
N ASN A 148 -6.74 -17.49 1.68
CA ASN A 148 -6.19 -18.77 2.11
C ASN A 148 -4.91 -19.11 1.33
N GLU A 149 -4.93 -18.87 0.02
CA GLU A 149 -3.82 -19.09 -0.90
C GLU A 149 -2.65 -18.14 -0.59
N MET A 150 -2.95 -16.86 -0.35
CA MET A 150 -1.95 -15.86 0.06
C MET A 150 -1.27 -16.25 1.38
N ILE A 151 -2.05 -16.58 2.41
CA ILE A 151 -1.51 -17.01 3.71
C ILE A 151 -0.67 -18.29 3.55
N HIS A 152 -1.12 -19.24 2.72
CA HIS A 152 -0.37 -20.47 2.48
C HIS A 152 1.04 -20.17 1.95
N ILE A 153 1.17 -19.33 0.93
CA ILE A 153 2.46 -18.91 0.36
C ILE A 153 3.31 -18.22 1.43
N MET A 154 2.77 -17.17 2.09
CA MET A 154 3.53 -16.36 3.04
C MET A 154 4.04 -17.16 4.26
N ARG A 155 3.30 -18.18 4.71
CA ARG A 155 3.70 -19.01 5.87
C ARG A 155 5.03 -19.73 5.66
N HIS A 156 5.42 -20.01 4.42
CA HIS A 156 6.72 -20.62 4.13
C HIS A 156 7.90 -19.68 4.44
N TYR A 157 7.67 -18.36 4.40
CA TYR A 157 8.67 -17.31 4.53
C TYR A 157 8.48 -16.44 5.79
N GLU A 158 7.53 -16.78 6.65
CA GLU A 158 7.07 -15.98 7.81
C GLU A 158 8.22 -15.44 8.66
N LYS A 159 9.24 -16.27 8.95
CA LYS A 159 10.38 -15.88 9.81
C LYS A 159 11.39 -14.98 9.11
N GLU A 160 11.39 -14.98 7.78
CA GLU A 160 12.35 -14.25 6.95
C GLU A 160 11.80 -12.91 6.49
N LEU A 161 10.47 -12.77 6.39
CA LEU A 161 9.83 -11.55 5.93
C LEU A 161 10.17 -10.33 6.81
N PRO A 162 10.53 -9.18 6.21
CA PRO A 162 10.82 -7.95 6.95
C PRO A 162 9.56 -7.30 7.53
N GLY A 163 8.39 -7.59 6.96
CA GLY A 163 7.11 -7.00 7.32
C GLY A 163 6.36 -6.52 6.09
N GLY A 164 5.26 -5.80 6.30
CA GLY A 164 4.47 -5.26 5.20
C GLY A 164 3.10 -4.77 5.63
N VAL A 165 2.29 -4.44 4.63
CA VAL A 165 0.93 -3.95 4.79
C VAL A 165 0.01 -4.85 3.96
N PHE A 166 -1.06 -5.35 4.58
CA PHE A 166 -2.21 -5.85 3.85
C PHE A 166 -3.09 -4.65 3.48
N HIS A 167 -2.92 -4.18 2.24
CA HIS A 167 -3.58 -3.01 1.69
C HIS A 167 -5.09 -3.24 1.57
N CYS A 168 -5.87 -2.16 1.67
CA CYS A 168 -7.31 -2.10 1.48
C CYS A 168 -8.06 -3.14 2.31
N PHE A 169 -7.72 -3.23 3.60
CA PHE A 169 -8.36 -4.17 4.50
C PHE A 169 -9.84 -3.81 4.68
N THR A 170 -10.70 -4.70 4.23
CA THR A 170 -12.17 -4.61 4.30
C THR A 170 -12.82 -5.84 4.95
N GLY A 171 -11.99 -6.68 5.59
CA GLY A 171 -12.42 -7.93 6.22
C GLY A 171 -13.02 -7.74 7.60
N ASN A 172 -13.42 -8.87 8.20
CA ASN A 172 -13.93 -8.93 9.58
C ASN A 172 -12.83 -9.29 10.60
N GLN A 173 -13.20 -9.37 11.89
CA GLN A 173 -12.30 -9.71 13.00
C GLN A 173 -11.48 -10.99 12.78
N ARG A 174 -12.08 -12.06 12.23
CA ARG A 174 -11.36 -13.32 11.97
C ARG A 174 -10.32 -13.19 10.88
N GLU A 175 -10.61 -12.38 9.86
CA GLU A 175 -9.65 -12.09 8.79
C GLU A 175 -8.49 -11.24 9.33
N ALA A 176 -8.80 -10.24 10.14
CA ALA A 176 -7.78 -9.42 10.81
C ALA A 176 -6.87 -10.29 11.69
N GLU A 177 -7.43 -11.13 12.55
CA GLU A 177 -6.66 -12.08 13.38
C GLU A 177 -5.78 -13.01 12.55
N ALA A 178 -6.25 -13.47 11.38
CA ALA A 178 -5.48 -14.35 10.51
C ALA A 178 -4.28 -13.63 9.88
N PHE A 179 -4.47 -12.38 9.44
CA PHE A 179 -3.41 -11.54 8.87
C PHE A 179 -2.40 -11.09 9.93
N LEU A 180 -2.85 -10.78 11.14
CA LEU A 180 -1.99 -10.33 12.24
C LEU A 180 -1.22 -11.46 12.93
N ARG A 181 -1.34 -12.71 12.46
CA ARG A 181 -0.38 -13.78 12.83
C ARG A 181 1.02 -13.51 12.30
N PHE A 182 1.13 -12.69 11.25
CA PHE A 182 2.41 -12.23 10.74
C PHE A 182 2.84 -10.99 11.54
N ASP A 183 3.58 -11.17 12.64
CA ASP A 183 3.91 -10.14 13.65
C ASP A 183 4.49 -8.82 13.10
N ARG A 184 5.08 -8.85 11.91
CA ARG A 184 5.71 -7.69 11.26
C ARG A 184 4.79 -6.97 10.27
N PHE A 185 3.54 -7.42 10.16
CA PHE A 185 2.56 -6.87 9.22
C PHE A 185 1.53 -6.00 9.93
N VAL A 186 0.95 -5.09 9.17
CA VAL A 186 -0.12 -4.19 9.60
C VAL A 186 -1.24 -4.17 8.55
N LEU A 187 -2.39 -3.62 8.91
CA LEU A 187 -3.54 -3.48 8.03
C LEU A 187 -3.60 -2.05 7.49
N GLY A 188 -3.67 -1.91 6.18
CA GLY A 188 -3.97 -0.66 5.50
C GLY A 188 -5.48 -0.44 5.52
N VAL A 189 -5.91 0.72 6.02
CA VAL A 189 -7.34 1.04 6.15
C VAL A 189 -7.64 2.36 5.47
N GLY A 190 -8.50 2.30 4.45
CA GLY A 190 -8.89 3.45 3.65
C GLY A 190 -10.36 3.86 3.77
N GLY A 191 -10.87 4.48 2.69
CA GLY A 191 -12.17 5.17 2.67
C GLY A 191 -13.39 4.31 3.02
N VAL A 192 -13.31 2.99 2.82
CA VAL A 192 -14.39 2.05 3.17
C VAL A 192 -14.77 2.10 4.64
N SER A 193 -13.83 2.40 5.53
CA SER A 193 -14.08 2.57 6.97
C SER A 193 -15.16 3.63 7.27
N THR A 194 -15.33 4.61 6.39
CA THR A 194 -16.30 5.71 6.55
C THR A 194 -17.71 5.33 6.04
N PHE A 195 -17.85 4.23 5.31
CA PHE A 195 -19.10 3.88 4.64
C PHE A 195 -20.14 3.39 5.64
N LYS A 196 -21.41 3.77 5.45
CA LYS A 196 -22.52 3.31 6.30
C LYS A 196 -22.70 1.78 6.30
N SER A 197 -22.31 1.12 5.21
CA SER A 197 -22.39 -0.33 5.04
C SER A 197 -21.18 -1.07 5.62
N SER A 198 -20.15 -0.35 6.08
CA SER A 198 -18.94 -0.95 6.63
C SER A 198 -19.09 -1.18 8.13
N HIS A 199 -18.58 -2.32 8.58
CA HIS A 199 -18.48 -2.69 9.99
C HIS A 199 -17.07 -2.47 10.57
N LEU A 200 -16.16 -1.89 9.78
CA LEU A 200 -14.76 -1.71 10.19
C LEU A 200 -14.59 -0.82 11.43
N ARG A 201 -15.52 0.13 11.66
CA ARG A 201 -15.49 1.00 12.84
C ARG A 201 -15.73 0.23 14.13
N GLU A 202 -16.49 -0.85 14.06
CA GLU A 202 -16.76 -1.72 15.19
C GLU A 202 -15.77 -2.89 15.26
N ASP A 203 -15.40 -3.47 14.11
CA ASP A 203 -14.55 -4.66 14.03
C ASP A 203 -13.08 -4.37 14.32
N LEU A 204 -12.54 -3.23 13.85
CA LEU A 204 -11.12 -2.92 14.04
C LEU A 204 -10.79 -2.71 15.53
N PRO A 205 -11.45 -1.82 16.30
CA PRO A 205 -11.12 -1.64 17.72
C PRO A 205 -11.35 -2.91 18.57
N ALA A 206 -12.21 -3.82 18.11
CA ALA A 206 -12.51 -5.06 18.82
C ALA A 206 -11.42 -6.14 18.68
N ALA A 207 -10.68 -6.16 17.55
CA ALA A 207 -9.76 -7.24 17.22
C ALA A 207 -8.35 -6.77 16.82
N VAL A 208 -8.16 -5.50 16.50
CA VAL A 208 -6.91 -4.98 15.92
C VAL A 208 -6.27 -3.98 16.88
N PRO A 209 -5.08 -4.28 17.41
CA PRO A 209 -4.27 -3.31 18.12
C PRO A 209 -3.94 -2.09 17.24
N LEU A 210 -3.94 -0.89 17.82
CA LEU A 210 -3.66 0.34 17.07
C LEU A 210 -2.26 0.36 16.44
N ASP A 211 -1.29 -0.33 17.03
CA ASP A 211 0.05 -0.48 16.46
C ASP A 211 0.11 -1.41 15.23
N CYS A 212 -1.04 -1.94 14.80
CA CYS A 212 -1.21 -2.74 13.59
C CYS A 212 -2.04 -2.05 12.49
N ILE A 213 -2.22 -0.72 12.55
CA ILE A 213 -3.00 0.06 11.56
C ILE A 213 -2.12 1.09 10.85
N VAL A 214 -2.27 1.19 9.53
CA VAL A 214 -1.79 2.33 8.74
C VAL A 214 -2.94 2.91 7.91
N LEU A 215 -2.79 4.18 7.52
CA LEU A 215 -3.81 4.93 6.80
C LEU A 215 -3.46 5.01 5.32
N GLU A 216 -4.48 4.94 4.48
CA GLU A 216 -4.34 5.02 3.03
C GLU A 216 -5.59 5.63 2.40
N THR A 217 -5.48 6.04 1.14
CA THR A 217 -6.66 6.45 0.36
C THR A 217 -7.05 5.48 -0.73
N ASP A 218 -6.09 4.78 -1.32
CA ASP A 218 -6.28 4.06 -2.58
C ASP A 218 -6.80 4.99 -3.70
N SER A 219 -6.36 6.26 -3.69
CA SER A 219 -6.78 7.25 -4.69
C SER A 219 -6.34 6.82 -6.09
N PRO A 220 -7.16 7.03 -7.14
CA PRO A 220 -8.40 7.83 -7.20
C PRO A 220 -9.68 7.08 -6.76
N TYR A 221 -9.56 5.85 -6.27
CA TYR A 221 -10.67 4.97 -5.94
C TYR A 221 -11.20 5.20 -4.53
N MET A 222 -12.36 4.61 -4.23
CA MET A 222 -12.87 4.44 -2.85
C MET A 222 -12.99 5.71 -1.98
N ALA A 223 -13.32 6.86 -2.59
CA ALA A 223 -13.45 8.14 -1.87
C ALA A 223 -14.30 8.02 -0.58
N PRO A 224 -13.79 8.49 0.59
CA PRO A 224 -14.49 8.41 1.86
C PRO A 224 -15.75 9.29 1.89
N VAL A 225 -16.63 9.08 2.85
CA VAL A 225 -17.67 10.07 3.21
C VAL A 225 -16.99 11.34 3.72
N PRO A 226 -17.40 12.55 3.28
CA PRO A 226 -18.57 12.89 2.46
C PRO A 226 -18.33 12.94 0.94
N TYR A 227 -17.16 12.52 0.45
CA TYR A 227 -16.73 12.60 -0.96
C TYR A 227 -17.14 11.39 -1.81
N ARG A 228 -17.86 10.41 -1.27
CA ARG A 228 -18.43 9.26 -1.98
C ARG A 228 -19.00 9.64 -3.35
N GLY A 229 -18.53 8.95 -4.39
CA GLY A 229 -18.95 9.18 -5.78
C GLY A 229 -18.15 10.26 -6.52
N LYS A 230 -17.16 10.89 -5.87
CA LYS A 230 -16.17 11.76 -6.50
C LYS A 230 -14.84 11.01 -6.69
N ARG A 231 -13.95 11.55 -7.54
CA ARG A 231 -12.54 11.13 -7.60
C ARG A 231 -11.93 11.31 -6.21
N ASN A 232 -11.32 10.26 -5.67
CA ASN A 232 -10.59 10.35 -4.40
C ASN A 232 -9.27 11.10 -4.59
N GLU A 233 -8.70 11.61 -3.50
CA GLU A 233 -7.36 12.19 -3.48
C GLU A 233 -6.77 12.04 -2.07
N SER A 234 -5.43 12.06 -1.96
CA SER A 234 -4.72 11.85 -0.69
C SER A 234 -5.17 12.82 0.42
N ALA A 235 -5.63 14.03 0.09
CA ALA A 235 -6.18 14.97 1.07
C ALA A 235 -7.38 14.41 1.85
N PHE A 236 -8.15 13.49 1.26
CA PHE A 236 -9.35 12.92 1.87
C PHE A 236 -9.04 11.87 2.95
N ILE A 237 -7.77 11.49 3.12
CA ILE A 237 -7.32 10.60 4.21
C ILE A 237 -7.68 11.15 5.60
N VAL A 238 -7.85 12.47 5.73
CA VAL A 238 -8.28 13.12 6.97
C VAL A 238 -9.62 12.55 7.44
N GLU A 239 -10.54 12.23 6.53
CA GLU A 239 -11.85 11.67 6.90
C GLU A 239 -11.74 10.21 7.38
N VAL A 240 -10.77 9.46 6.85
CA VAL A 240 -10.43 8.12 7.31
C VAL A 240 -9.85 8.19 8.72
N MET A 241 -8.86 9.06 8.93
CA MET A 241 -8.22 9.30 10.22
C MET A 241 -9.24 9.68 11.29
N ARG A 242 -10.11 10.67 11.02
CA ARG A 242 -11.19 11.09 11.93
C ARG A 242 -12.11 9.95 12.32
N THR A 243 -12.54 9.19 11.32
CA THR A 243 -13.45 8.07 11.52
C THR A 243 -12.85 7.00 12.42
N LEU A 244 -11.58 6.65 12.20
CA LEU A 244 -10.89 5.62 12.98
C LEU A 244 -10.50 6.15 14.37
N ALA A 245 -10.01 7.38 14.50
CA ALA A 245 -9.72 7.99 15.80
C ALA A 245 -10.93 7.94 16.74
N ALA A 246 -12.12 8.33 16.24
CA ALA A 246 -13.36 8.23 16.98
C ALA A 246 -13.73 6.78 17.35
N SER A 247 -13.48 5.82 16.45
CA SER A 247 -13.77 4.40 16.68
C SER A 247 -12.86 3.78 17.75
N TYR A 248 -11.61 4.22 17.82
CA TYR A 248 -10.64 3.81 18.84
C TYR A 248 -10.70 4.65 20.12
N GLY A 249 -11.54 5.68 20.18
CA GLY A 249 -11.70 6.55 21.35
C GLY A 249 -10.49 7.44 21.64
N LEU A 250 -9.74 7.82 20.59
CA LEU A 250 -8.54 8.66 20.68
C LEU A 250 -8.77 10.01 20.02
N ASP A 251 -7.94 10.99 20.37
CA ASP A 251 -7.88 12.25 19.64
C ASP A 251 -7.19 12.07 18.27
N GLU A 252 -7.53 12.95 17.33
CA GLU A 252 -7.03 12.90 15.95
C GLU A 252 -5.50 12.97 15.88
N ALA A 253 -4.85 13.74 16.75
CA ALA A 253 -3.41 13.93 16.72
C ALA A 253 -2.67 12.71 17.29
N GLU A 254 -3.15 12.15 18.39
CA GLU A 254 -2.65 10.89 18.96
C GLU A 254 -2.83 9.74 17.96
N PHE A 255 -4.00 9.61 17.34
CA PHE A 255 -4.23 8.56 16.35
C PHE A 255 -3.27 8.68 15.17
N ALA A 256 -3.12 9.88 14.60
CA ALA A 256 -2.19 10.13 13.50
C ALA A 256 -0.74 9.84 13.91
N GLN A 257 -0.33 10.21 15.12
CA GLN A 257 1.01 9.90 15.64
C GLN A 257 1.24 8.38 15.67
N ARG A 258 0.30 7.62 16.24
CA ARG A 258 0.40 6.16 16.38
C ARG A 258 0.46 5.45 15.03
N THR A 259 -0.37 5.86 14.07
CA THR A 259 -0.31 5.28 12.71
C THR A 259 0.99 5.64 11.99
N ASN A 260 1.53 6.85 12.19
CA ASN A 260 2.83 7.24 11.64
C ASN A 260 3.99 6.45 12.26
N GLU A 261 3.92 6.12 13.54
CA GLU A 261 4.89 5.23 14.20
C GLU A 261 4.89 3.82 13.58
N ASN A 262 3.72 3.32 13.18
CA ASN A 262 3.60 2.05 12.48
C ASN A 262 4.22 2.11 11.08
N VAL A 263 3.99 3.20 10.34
CA VAL A 263 4.64 3.42 9.04
C VAL A 263 6.17 3.46 9.20
N ARG A 264 6.68 4.17 10.21
CA ARG A 264 8.12 4.21 10.49
C ARG A 264 8.68 2.83 10.84
N ARG A 265 7.93 2.03 11.59
CA ARG A 265 8.33 0.66 11.96
C ARG A 265 8.40 -0.28 10.75
N VAL A 266 7.49 -0.15 9.79
CA VAL A 266 7.40 -1.04 8.62
C VAL A 266 8.33 -0.59 7.49
N PHE A 267 8.35 0.71 7.17
CA PHE A 267 9.03 1.26 6.00
C PHE A 267 10.31 2.04 6.31
N GLY A 268 10.58 2.36 7.58
CA GLY A 268 11.67 3.26 7.96
C GLY A 268 11.42 4.72 7.56
N ILE A 269 10.17 5.09 7.27
CA ILE A 269 9.76 6.41 6.80
C ILE A 269 8.86 7.06 7.85
N GLY A 270 9.12 8.31 8.19
CA GLY A 270 8.25 9.08 9.08
C GLY A 270 8.79 10.44 9.38
#